data_AF-A0A7J2LVU7-F1
#
_entry.id   AF-A0A7J2LVU7-F1
#
_cell.length_a   1.000
_cell.length_b   1.000
_cell.length_c   1.000
_cell.angle_alpha   90.00
_cell.angle_beta   90.00
_cell.angle_gamma   90.00
#
_symmetry.space_group_name_H-M   'P 1'
#
loop_
_entity.id
_entity.type
_entity.pdbx_description
1 polymer ?
#
loop_
_entity_poly.entity_id
_entity_poly.type
_entity_poly.pdbx_seq_one_letter_code
_entity_poly.pdbx_strand_id
1 'polypeptide(L)'
;MILVGSTGVRMLPVAISNNVMIYCPENGRFSFFNSPYPAHNSFSAIDIYPSGSSGCAAPSPVSGVIAGIRRVECPSGRGFKSSTHDYVIIVRSSENPKRLIKILHVDPIVNVGDWIEP
;
A
#
# COMPACT_ATOMS: atom_id res chain seq x y z
N MET A 1 -9.23 0.88 3.55
CA MET A 1 -8.94 -0.57 3.77
C MET A 1 -7.97 -0.66 4.93
N ILE A 2 -7.84 -1.82 5.57
CA ILE A 2 -6.99 -1.97 6.77
C ILE A 2 -5.72 -2.74 6.41
N LEU A 3 -4.54 -2.16 6.55
CA LEU A 3 -3.28 -2.88 6.28
C LEU A 3 -3.08 -4.00 7.30
N VAL A 4 -3.01 -5.23 6.81
CA VAL A 4 -2.76 -6.44 7.59
C VAL A 4 -1.54 -7.17 7.03
N GLY A 5 -0.98 -8.11 7.80
CA GLY A 5 0.01 -9.07 7.29
C GLY A 5 -0.64 -10.09 6.35
N SER A 6 -0.37 -11.39 6.55
CA SER A 6 -0.96 -12.45 5.71
C SER A 6 -2.45 -12.63 5.99
N THR A 7 -3.27 -12.69 4.93
CA THR A 7 -4.73 -12.92 5.01
C THR A 7 -5.17 -14.30 4.54
N GLY A 8 -4.22 -15.21 4.27
CA GLY A 8 -4.52 -16.51 3.64
C GLY A 8 -4.97 -16.42 2.17
N VAL A 9 -5.04 -15.22 1.60
CA VAL A 9 -5.25 -15.01 0.16
C VAL A 9 -3.90 -15.14 -0.55
N ARG A 10 -3.86 -15.89 -1.65
CA ARG A 10 -2.65 -16.01 -2.44
C ARG A 10 -2.25 -14.66 -3.04
N MET A 11 -1.01 -14.25 -2.82
CA MET A 11 -0.43 -13.04 -3.37
C MET A 11 0.43 -13.35 -4.60
N LEU A 12 0.20 -12.66 -5.70
CA LEU A 12 0.91 -12.83 -6.98
C LEU A 12 1.81 -11.63 -7.27
N PRO A 13 3.04 -11.84 -7.78
CA PRO A 13 3.92 -10.75 -8.15
C PRO A 13 3.37 -10.00 -9.36
N VAL A 14 3.36 -8.66 -9.30
CA VAL A 14 2.84 -7.78 -10.36
C VAL A 14 3.83 -6.73 -10.83
N ALA A 15 4.86 -6.42 -10.03
CA ALA A 15 5.91 -5.48 -10.40
C ALA A 15 7.20 -5.76 -9.64
N ILE A 16 8.32 -5.25 -10.15
CA ILE A 16 9.61 -5.26 -9.48
C ILE A 16 10.32 -3.93 -9.67
N SER A 17 10.98 -3.41 -8.63
CA SER A 17 11.87 -2.25 -8.74
C SER A 17 13.03 -2.38 -7.77
N ASN A 18 14.26 -2.25 -8.27
CA ASN A 18 15.47 -2.33 -7.43
C ASN A 18 15.48 -3.56 -6.49
N ASN A 19 15.10 -4.72 -7.02
CA ASN A 19 15.00 -6.00 -6.30
C ASN A 19 13.92 -6.02 -5.20
N VAL A 20 12.96 -5.10 -5.23
CA VAL A 20 11.76 -5.15 -4.39
C VAL A 20 10.60 -5.65 -5.25
N MET A 21 10.07 -6.81 -4.92
CA MET A 21 8.88 -7.40 -5.51
C MET A 21 7.62 -6.78 -4.91
N ILE A 22 6.65 -6.46 -5.77
CA ILE A 22 5.35 -5.94 -5.37
C ILE A 22 4.29 -6.98 -5.75
N TYR A 23 3.39 -7.25 -4.81
CA TYR A 23 2.40 -8.30 -4.90
C TYR A 23 0.98 -7.75 -4.86
N CYS A 24 0.09 -8.40 -5.60
CA CYS A 24 -1.35 -8.16 -5.59
C CYS A 24 -2.06 -9.46 -5.19
N PRO A 25 -3.15 -9.40 -4.40
CA PRO A 25 -4.01 -10.57 -4.19
C PRO A 25 -4.45 -11.16 -5.53
N GLU A 26 -4.50 -12.50 -5.64
CA GLU A 26 -4.87 -13.23 -6.86
C GLU A 26 -6.26 -12.83 -7.39
N ASN A 27 -7.17 -12.46 -6.48
CA ASN A 27 -8.51 -11.98 -6.80
C ASN A 27 -8.64 -10.44 -6.81
N GLY A 28 -7.52 -9.73 -6.68
CA GLY A 28 -7.44 -8.27 -6.70
C GLY A 28 -7.24 -7.70 -8.11
N ARG A 29 -7.13 -6.38 -8.19
CA ARG A 29 -6.73 -5.65 -9.41
C ARG A 29 -5.57 -4.73 -9.09
N PHE A 30 -4.80 -4.37 -10.11
CA PHE A 30 -3.76 -3.35 -9.97
C PHE A 30 -3.76 -2.42 -11.19
N SER A 31 -3.22 -1.22 -11.02
CA SER A 31 -3.07 -0.27 -12.13
C SER A 31 -1.90 0.67 -11.88
N PHE A 32 -1.12 0.93 -12.93
CA PHE A 32 -0.11 1.98 -12.91
C PHE A 32 -0.67 3.36 -13.23
N PHE A 33 -1.94 3.49 -13.63
CA PHE A 33 -2.45 4.71 -14.26
C PHE A 33 -3.79 5.20 -13.72
N ASN A 34 -4.37 4.52 -12.73
CA ASN A 34 -5.71 4.87 -12.26
C ASN A 34 -5.71 6.16 -11.41
N SER A 35 -4.67 6.36 -10.61
CA SER A 35 -4.53 7.56 -9.80
C SER A 35 -3.82 8.70 -10.55
N PRO A 36 -4.24 9.97 -10.35
CA PRO A 36 -3.70 11.12 -11.06
C PRO A 36 -2.35 11.63 -10.49
N TYR A 37 -1.73 10.92 -9.55
CA TYR A 37 -0.48 11.38 -8.95
C TYR A 37 0.69 11.29 -9.96
N PRO A 38 1.62 12.28 -9.98
CA PRO A 38 2.75 12.28 -10.92
C PRO A 38 3.62 11.01 -10.92
N ALA A 39 3.64 10.27 -9.81
CA ALA A 39 4.35 9.01 -9.71
C ALA A 39 3.83 7.94 -10.69
N HIS A 40 2.53 7.96 -11.01
CA HIS A 40 1.92 7.06 -12.01
C HIS A 40 2.40 7.36 -13.43
N ASN A 41 2.63 8.64 -13.75
CA ASN A 41 3.15 9.03 -15.07
C ASN A 41 4.59 8.57 -15.32
N SER A 42 5.36 8.32 -14.24
CA SER A 42 6.75 7.89 -14.29
C SER A 42 6.95 6.42 -13.96
N PHE A 43 5.86 5.63 -13.89
CA PHE A 43 5.90 4.22 -13.48
C PHE A 43 6.58 3.98 -12.12
N SER A 44 6.53 4.98 -11.24
CA SER A 44 7.12 4.94 -9.90
C SER A 44 6.09 4.68 -8.80
N ALA A 45 4.82 4.50 -9.17
CA ALA A 45 3.74 4.07 -8.28
C ALA A 45 2.82 3.06 -8.97
N ILE A 46 2.20 2.21 -8.16
CA ILE A 46 1.20 1.21 -8.55
C ILE A 46 0.07 1.26 -7.53
N ASP A 47 -1.17 1.30 -8.03
CA ASP A 47 -2.35 1.13 -7.20
C ASP A 47 -2.72 -0.34 -7.14
N ILE A 48 -3.05 -0.81 -5.93
CA ILE A 48 -3.46 -2.20 -5.68
C ILE A 48 -4.83 -2.16 -5.02
N TYR A 49 -5.75 -2.91 -5.60
CA TYR A 49 -7.15 -2.98 -5.21
C TYR A 49 -7.44 -4.42 -4.75
N PRO A 50 -7.26 -4.72 -3.45
CA PRO A 50 -7.72 -5.97 -2.86
C PRO A 50 -9.21 -6.21 -3.15
N SER A 51 -9.59 -7.48 -3.24
CA SER A 51 -11.00 -7.85 -3.35
C SER A 51 -11.74 -7.47 -2.06
N GLY A 52 -12.78 -6.64 -2.19
CA GLY A 52 -13.57 -6.18 -1.04
C GLY A 52 -14.03 -4.74 -1.18
N SER A 53 -14.79 -4.30 -0.17
CA SER A 53 -15.24 -2.91 -0.06
C SER A 53 -14.35 -2.13 0.91
N SER A 54 -14.59 -0.82 1.02
CA SER A 54 -13.91 0.03 2.00
C SER A 54 -14.14 -0.50 3.42
N GLY A 55 -13.07 -0.72 4.17
CA GLY A 55 -13.10 -1.32 5.52
C GLY A 55 -12.64 -2.77 5.58
N CYS A 56 -12.51 -3.45 4.43
CA CYS A 56 -11.90 -4.78 4.37
C CYS A 56 -10.38 -4.72 4.57
N ALA A 57 -9.82 -5.87 4.97
CA ALA A 57 -8.38 -6.11 5.05
C ALA A 57 -7.68 -5.90 3.70
N ALA A 58 -6.57 -5.15 3.71
CA ALA A 58 -5.63 -4.99 2.63
C ALA A 58 -4.35 -5.74 3.01
N PRO A 59 -4.06 -6.90 2.38
CA PRO A 59 -2.80 -7.60 2.58
C PRO A 59 -1.61 -6.72 2.19
N SER A 60 -0.49 -6.90 2.87
CA SER A 60 0.72 -6.15 2.52
C SER A 60 1.17 -6.47 1.09
N PRO A 61 1.44 -5.47 0.24
CA PRO A 61 1.92 -5.75 -1.12
C PRO A 61 3.43 -6.02 -1.18
N VAL A 62 4.14 -5.95 -0.04
CA VAL A 62 5.60 -6.09 0.06
C VAL A 62 5.99 -6.77 1.36
N SER A 63 7.21 -7.33 1.41
CA SER A 63 7.80 -7.85 2.64
C SER A 63 8.75 -6.83 3.29
N GLY A 64 8.68 -6.71 4.62
CA GLY A 64 9.57 -5.83 5.37
C GLY A 64 9.09 -5.48 6.77
N VAL A 65 9.72 -4.45 7.34
CA VAL A 65 9.41 -3.94 8.68
C VAL A 65 8.78 -2.55 8.56
N ILE A 66 7.72 -2.30 9.32
CA ILE A 66 7.11 -0.97 9.42
C ILE A 66 8.13 -0.01 10.06
N ALA A 67 8.63 0.93 9.26
CA ALA A 67 9.62 1.92 9.68
C ALA A 67 9.00 3.24 10.13
N GLY A 68 7.75 3.52 9.76
CA GLY A 68 7.05 4.72 10.17
C GLY A 68 5.58 4.71 9.78
N ILE A 69 4.76 5.34 10.61
CA ILE A 69 3.34 5.56 10.36
C ILE A 69 3.06 7.03 10.68
N ARG A 70 2.44 7.75 9.75
CA ARG A 70 2.06 9.15 9.96
C ARG A 70 0.64 9.39 9.46
N ARG A 71 -0.23 9.84 10.36
CA ARG A 71 -1.53 10.41 9.99
C ARG A 71 -1.31 11.76 9.31
N VAL A 72 -2.00 11.99 8.20
CA VAL A 72 -1.96 13.24 7.44
C VAL A 72 -3.36 13.78 7.23
N GLU A 73 -3.48 15.10 7.18
CA GLU A 73 -4.74 15.75 6.82
C GLU A 73 -4.93 15.72 5.30
N CYS A 74 -6.16 15.45 4.87
CA CYS A 74 -6.53 15.43 3.47
C CYS A 74 -7.15 16.77 3.07
N PRO A 75 -6.88 17.27 1.85
CA PRO A 75 -7.61 18.40 1.33
C PRO A 75 -9.10 18.06 1.24
N SER A 76 -9.95 19.08 1.44
CA SER A 76 -11.40 18.93 1.28
C SER A 76 -11.73 18.51 -0.16
N GLY A 77 -12.53 17.46 -0.31
CA GLY A 77 -13.04 17.01 -1.60
C GLY A 77 -13.83 18.12 -2.31
N ARG A 78 -13.55 18.34 -3.60
CA ARG A 78 -14.28 19.33 -4.41
C ARG A 78 -15.59 18.72 -4.90
N GLY A 79 -16.69 18.98 -4.19
CA GLY A 79 -18.03 18.55 -4.60
C GLY A 79 -18.38 17.09 -4.24
N PHE A 80 -17.58 16.44 -3.39
CA PHE A 80 -17.88 15.11 -2.87
C PHE A 80 -17.39 14.96 -1.43
N LYS A 81 -18.02 14.05 -0.68
CA LYS A 81 -17.59 13.71 0.68
C LYS A 81 -16.28 12.92 0.60
N SER A 82 -15.20 13.50 1.11
CA SER A 82 -13.88 12.88 1.22
C SER A 82 -13.54 12.60 2.67
N SER A 83 -12.61 11.66 2.91
CA SER A 83 -12.00 11.51 4.23
C SER A 83 -11.26 12.80 4.60
N THR A 84 -11.28 13.15 5.89
CA THR A 84 -10.54 14.29 6.43
C THR A 84 -9.07 13.96 6.68
N HIS A 85 -8.72 12.67 6.71
CA HIS A 85 -7.37 12.21 6.98
C HIS A 85 -7.03 10.96 6.18
N ASP A 86 -5.74 10.69 6.07
CA ASP A 86 -5.16 9.47 5.51
C ASP A 86 -3.88 9.10 6.28
N TYR A 87 -3.26 7.98 5.93
CA TYR A 87 -2.00 7.53 6.51
C TYR A 87 -0.92 7.39 5.46
N VAL A 88 0.29 7.81 5.85
CA VAL A 88 1.53 7.48 5.15
C VAL A 88 2.23 6.41 5.97
N ILE A 89 2.31 5.21 5.40
CA ILE A 89 2.99 4.07 6.01
C ILE A 89 4.29 3.85 5.24
N ILE A 90 5.40 3.75 5.98
CA ILE A 90 6.73 3.50 5.43
C ILE A 90 7.17 2.11 5.84
N VAL A 91 7.51 1.29 4.85
CA VAL A 91 8.04 -0.06 5.04
C VAL A 91 9.49 -0.08 4.59
N ARG A 92 10.39 -0.58 5.45
CA ARG A 92 11.75 -0.91 5.03
C ARG A 92 11.74 -2.30 4.43
N SER A 93 12.09 -2.41 3.15
CA SER A 93 12.08 -3.68 2.43
C SER A 93 13.02 -4.69 3.07
N SER A 94 12.55 -5.93 3.19
CA SER A 94 13.39 -7.08 3.53
C SER A 94 14.29 -7.51 2.37
N GLU A 95 13.80 -7.40 1.14
CA GLU A 95 14.52 -7.78 -0.09
C GLU A 95 15.62 -6.77 -0.46
N ASN A 96 15.41 -5.49 -0.16
CA ASN A 96 16.43 -4.44 -0.32
C ASN A 96 16.36 -3.39 0.79
N PRO A 97 17.13 -3.55 1.89
CA PRO A 97 17.10 -2.63 3.04
C PRO A 97 17.46 -1.17 2.73
N LYS A 98 18.03 -0.86 1.56
CA LYS A 98 18.31 0.51 1.08
C LYS A 98 17.06 1.20 0.50
N ARG A 99 15.96 0.49 0.32
CA ARG A 99 14.70 1.00 -0.24
C ARG A 99 13.61 1.08 0.83
N LEU A 100 12.89 2.19 0.78
CA LEU A 100 11.69 2.41 1.58
C LEU A 100 10.49 2.42 0.63
N ILE A 101 9.44 1.69 1.01
CA ILE A 101 8.17 1.66 0.29
C ILE A 101 7.19 2.55 1.04
N LYS A 102 6.50 3.42 0.30
CA LYS A 102 5.44 4.27 0.82
C LYS A 102 4.09 3.69 0.43
N ILE A 103 3.26 3.37 1.41
CA ILE A 103 1.88 2.90 1.23
C ILE A 103 0.93 4.02 1.68
N LEU A 104 -0.12 4.27 0.90
CA LEU A 104 -1.15 5.29 1.11
C LEU A 104 -2.54 4.66 1.06
N HIS A 105 -3.56 5.41 1.46
CA HIS A 105 -4.97 5.05 1.30
C HIS A 105 -5.43 3.79 2.07
N VAL A 106 -4.72 3.47 3.16
CA VAL A 106 -5.06 2.37 4.06
C VAL A 106 -4.88 2.78 5.51
N ASP A 107 -5.81 2.37 6.37
CA ASP A 107 -5.72 2.52 7.81
C ASP A 107 -4.79 1.43 8.37
N PRO A 108 -3.79 1.75 9.19
CA PRO A 108 -2.92 0.75 9.79
C PRO A 108 -3.57 0.12 11.03
N ILE A 109 -3.51 -1.21 11.15
CA ILE A 109 -3.61 -1.91 12.46
C ILE A 109 -2.26 -2.47 12.94
N VAL A 110 -1.22 -2.27 12.13
CA VAL A 110 0.17 -2.59 12.44
C VAL A 110 0.85 -1.42 13.15
N ASN A 111 1.93 -1.70 13.86
CA ASN A 111 2.75 -0.75 14.59
C ASN A 111 4.15 -0.62 13.97
N VAL A 112 4.85 0.47 14.30
CA VAL A 112 6.27 0.61 13.95
C VAL A 112 7.07 -0.51 14.61
N GLY A 113 7.90 -1.19 13.83
CA GLY A 113 8.66 -2.37 14.24
C GLY A 113 8.00 -3.70 13.86
N ASP A 114 6.73 -3.71 13.49
CA ASP A 114 6.04 -4.94 13.07
C ASP A 114 6.60 -5.45 11.73
N TRP A 115 6.71 -6.76 11.61
CA TRP A 115 7.00 -7.45 10.36
C TRP A 115 5.71 -7.64 9.56
N ILE A 116 5.81 -7.41 8.25
CA ILE A 116 4.74 -7.64 7.28
C ILE A 116 5.27 -8.38 6.06
N GLU A 117 4.39 -9.15 5.43
CA GLU A 117 4.67 -9.87 4.20
C GLU A 117 3.39 -10.06 3.39
N PRO A 118 3.51 -10.30 2.07
CA PRO A 118 2.37 -10.61 1.21
C PRO A 118 1.63 -11.88 1.65
#